data_AF-A0A1R4GFR3-F1
#
_entry.id   AF-A0A1R4GFR3-F1
#
_cell.length_a   1.000
_cell.length_b   1.000
_cell.length_c   1.000
_cell.angle_alpha   90.00
_cell.angle_beta   90.00
_cell.angle_gamma   90.00
#
_symmetry.space_group_name_H-M   'P 1'
#
loop_
_entity.id
_entity.type
_entity.pdbx_description
1 polymer ?
#
loop_
_entity_poly.entity_id
_entity_poly.type
_entity_poly.pdbx_seq_one_letter_code
_entity_poly.pdbx_strand_id
1 'polypeptide(L)'
;MTEISHLDLSLKKSFIDKQYNGNKNYQAALLTNDKKEGKKFLSTLLKELDQCNEFFISVAFVTNSGVATIINSLQQLEKKKV
;
A
#
# COMPACT_ATOMS: atom_id res chain seq x y z
N MET A 1 -19.11 -15.64 -3.17
CA MET A 1 -19.28 -14.21 -2.83
C MET A 1 -18.58 -13.40 -3.92
N THR A 2 -19.15 -12.28 -4.35
CA THR A 2 -18.61 -11.47 -5.46
C THR A 2 -17.58 -10.45 -4.93
N GLU A 3 -16.66 -9.99 -5.78
CA GLU A 3 -15.67 -8.94 -5.41
C GLU A 3 -16.30 -7.69 -4.81
N ILE A 4 -17.43 -7.25 -5.37
CA ILE A 4 -18.20 -6.11 -4.87
C ILE A 4 -18.64 -6.31 -3.41
N SER A 5 -19.02 -7.53 -3.02
CA SER A 5 -19.39 -7.83 -1.64
C SER A 5 -18.22 -7.77 -0.67
N HIS A 6 -17.01 -8.15 -1.11
CA HIS A 6 -15.80 -8.06 -0.29
C HIS A 6 -15.38 -6.60 -0.07
N LEU A 7 -15.49 -5.76 -1.11
CA LEU A 7 -15.21 -4.34 -1.00
C LEU A 7 -16.20 -3.63 -0.05
N ASP A 8 -17.51 -3.86 -0.20
CA ASP A 8 -18.54 -3.28 0.68
C ASP A 8 -18.29 -3.61 2.17
N LEU A 9 -18.04 -4.88 2.48
CA LEU A 9 -17.76 -5.30 3.86
C LEU A 9 -16.48 -4.69 4.42
N SER A 10 -15.44 -4.54 3.60
CA SER A 10 -14.19 -3.91 4.02
C SER A 10 -14.33 -2.41 4.27
N LEU A 11 -15.06 -1.69 3.41
CA LEU A 11 -15.33 -0.27 3.62
C LEU A 11 -16.16 -0.03 4.88
N LYS A 12 -17.21 -0.84 5.08
CA LYS A 12 -18.00 -0.82 6.33
C LYS A 12 -17.13 -1.09 7.55
N LYS A 13 -16.24 -2.08 7.47
CA LYS A 13 -15.31 -2.37 8.58
C LYS A 13 -14.39 -1.19 8.89
N SER A 14 -13.84 -0.56 7.86
CA SER A 14 -12.84 0.50 8.01
C SER A 14 -13.41 1.83 8.51
N PHE A 15 -14.63 2.18 8.09
CA PHE A 15 -15.16 3.53 8.28
C PHE A 15 -16.47 3.61 9.05
N ILE A 16 -17.17 2.49 9.27
CA ILE A 16 -18.49 2.47 9.92
C ILE A 16 -18.44 1.66 11.23
N ASP A 17 -18.13 0.36 11.15
CA ASP A 17 -18.11 -0.53 12.32
C ASP A 17 -17.05 -1.63 12.19
N LYS A 18 -16.10 -1.63 13.12
CA LYS A 18 -15.01 -2.62 13.19
C LYS A 18 -15.47 -4.08 13.32
N GLN A 19 -16.72 -4.35 13.68
CA GLN A 19 -17.25 -5.72 13.83
C GLN A 19 -17.54 -6.42 12.49
N TYR A 20 -17.61 -5.69 11.37
CA TYR A 20 -17.78 -6.31 10.05
C TYR A 20 -16.57 -7.20 9.67
N ASN A 21 -16.84 -8.26 8.91
CA ASN A 21 -15.82 -9.15 8.35
C ASN A 21 -15.47 -8.73 6.91
N GLY A 22 -14.47 -7.86 6.77
CA GLY A 22 -13.94 -7.44 5.48
C GLY A 22 -12.71 -8.23 5.06
N ASN A 23 -12.41 -8.24 3.75
CA ASN A 23 -11.11 -8.64 3.22
C ASN A 23 -10.04 -7.60 3.59
N LYS A 24 -8.92 -8.02 4.18
CA LYS A 24 -7.84 -7.12 4.60
C LYS A 24 -7.25 -6.29 3.44
N ASN A 25 -7.28 -6.81 2.22
CA ASN A 25 -6.74 -6.13 1.04
C ASN A 25 -7.53 -4.86 0.65
N TYR A 26 -8.79 -4.74 1.08
CA TYR A 26 -9.65 -3.59 0.79
C TYR A 26 -9.92 -2.70 2.01
N GLN A 27 -9.28 -3.00 3.15
CA GLN A 27 -9.45 -2.22 4.37
C GLN A 27 -8.48 -1.06 4.40
N ALA A 28 -8.96 0.11 4.84
CA ALA A 28 -8.09 1.23 5.16
C ALA A 28 -7.11 0.83 6.27
N ALA A 29 -5.84 1.21 6.10
CA ALA A 29 -4.77 0.93 7.04
C ALA A 29 -4.08 2.23 7.46
N LEU A 30 -3.80 2.34 8.76
CA LEU A 30 -2.93 3.39 9.28
C LEU A 30 -1.46 2.97 9.04
N LEU A 31 -0.78 3.68 8.15
CA LEU A 31 0.62 3.43 7.85
C LEU A 31 1.52 4.29 8.72
N THR A 32 2.29 3.66 9.61
CA THR A 32 3.21 4.32 10.52
C THR A 32 4.60 3.68 10.45
N ASN A 33 5.59 4.41 10.94
CA ASN A 33 6.89 3.85 11.26
C ASN A 33 6.94 3.57 12.77
N ASP A 34 6.63 2.33 13.15
CA ASP A 34 6.67 1.89 14.55
C ASP A 34 7.81 0.89 14.74
N LYS A 35 8.87 1.33 15.42
CA LYS A 35 10.03 0.48 15.71
C LYS A 35 9.73 -0.64 16.70
N LYS A 36 8.81 -0.43 17.65
CA LYS A 36 8.46 -1.44 18.67
C LYS A 36 7.67 -2.58 18.04
N GLU A 37 6.77 -2.25 17.13
CA GLU A 37 5.96 -3.22 16.40
C GLU A 37 6.62 -3.71 15.09
N GLY A 38 7.80 -3.20 14.75
CA GLY A 38 8.50 -3.56 13.51
C GLY A 38 7.83 -3.05 12.22
N LYS A 39 6.90 -2.09 12.33
CA LYS A 39 6.16 -1.53 11.20
C LYS A 39 6.96 -0.44 10.52
N LYS A 40 7.06 -0.51 9.18
CA LYS A 40 7.67 0.51 8.35
C LYS A 40 6.71 0.82 7.19
N PHE A 41 6.42 2.09 6.99
CA PHE A 41 5.69 2.57 5.81
C PHE A 41 6.34 2.06 4.51
N LEU A 42 7.67 2.08 4.45
CA LEU A 42 8.44 1.64 3.28
C LEU A 42 8.08 0.22 2.83
N SER A 43 7.85 -0.71 3.78
CA SER A 43 7.50 -2.09 3.43
C SER A 43 6.16 -2.17 2.69
N THR A 44 5.19 -1.35 3.07
CA THR A 44 3.92 -1.24 2.35
C THR A 44 4.12 -0.61 0.99
N LEU A 45 4.85 0.51 0.89
CA LEU A 45 5.12 1.17 -0.40
C LEU A 45 5.78 0.21 -1.41
N LEU A 46 6.80 -0.53 -1.00
CA LEU A 46 7.50 -1.49 -1.87
C LEU A 46 6.59 -2.62 -2.34
N LYS A 47 5.67 -3.09 -1.49
CA LYS A 47 4.68 -4.11 -1.84
C LYS A 47 3.68 -3.57 -2.86
N GLU A 48 3.12 -2.38 -2.64
CA GLU A 48 2.15 -1.78 -3.57
C GLU A 48 2.80 -1.48 -4.93
N LEU A 49 4.04 -1.00 -4.94
CA LEU A 49 4.81 -0.84 -6.18
C LEU A 49 4.99 -2.17 -6.93
N ASP A 50 5.34 -3.27 -6.25
CA ASP A 50 5.58 -4.55 -6.91
C ASP A 50 4.32 -5.18 -7.54
N GLN A 51 3.13 -4.88 -6.98
CA GLN A 51 1.85 -5.47 -7.36
C GLN A 51 1.01 -4.59 -8.31
N CYS A 52 1.36 -3.31 -8.48
CA CYS A 52 0.61 -2.41 -9.35
C CYS A 52 0.85 -2.66 -10.85
N ASN A 53 -0.09 -2.22 -11.67
CA ASN A 53 0.03 -2.21 -13.13
C ASN A 53 0.44 -0.83 -13.68
N GLU A 54 0.24 0.22 -12.90
CA GLU A 54 0.60 1.61 -13.19
C GLU A 54 0.64 2.36 -11.85
N PHE A 55 1.48 3.39 -11.75
CA PHE A 55 1.55 4.23 -10.56
C PHE A 55 1.87 5.69 -10.90
N PHE A 56 1.46 6.61 -10.01
CA PHE A 56 1.94 7.98 -10.01
C PHE A 56 2.39 8.36 -8.59
N ILE A 57 3.51 9.07 -8.49
CA ILE A 57 3.97 9.64 -7.21
C ILE A 57 3.87 11.16 -7.32
N SER A 58 2.94 11.75 -6.58
CA SER A 58 2.81 13.20 -6.44
C SER A 58 3.21 13.60 -5.03
N VAL A 59 4.43 14.13 -4.88
CA VAL A 59 5.01 14.53 -3.60
C VAL A 59 5.66 15.90 -3.71
N ALA A 60 5.57 16.70 -2.65
CA ALA A 60 6.14 18.04 -2.63
C ALA A 60 7.67 18.05 -2.53
N PHE A 61 8.26 17.06 -1.84
CA PHE A 61 9.69 16.97 -1.61
C PHE A 61 10.18 15.53 -1.68
N VAL A 62 11.39 15.37 -2.19
CA VAL A 62 12.10 14.09 -2.25
C VAL A 62 13.58 14.31 -1.95
N THR A 63 14.19 13.34 -1.27
CA THR A 63 15.63 13.33 -1.02
C THR A 63 16.31 12.21 -1.79
N ASN A 64 17.59 12.36 -2.13
CA ASN A 64 18.36 11.32 -2.82
C ASN A 64 18.36 9.99 -2.05
N SER A 65 18.49 10.05 -0.72
CA SER A 65 18.42 8.86 0.13
C SER A 65 17.04 8.21 0.08
N GLY A 66 15.96 9.00 0.03
CA GLY A 66 14.59 8.52 -0.16
C GLY A 66 14.43 7.76 -1.48
N VAL A 67 14.85 8.35 -2.60
CA VAL A 67 14.80 7.69 -3.92
C VAL A 67 15.63 6.40 -3.91
N ALA A 68 16.82 6.43 -3.33
CA ALA A 68 17.69 5.26 -3.24
C ALA A 68 17.03 4.08 -2.51
N THR A 69 16.10 4.32 -1.58
CA THR A 69 15.39 3.23 -0.90
C THR A 69 14.42 2.45 -1.80
N ILE A 70 13.94 3.06 -2.89
CA ILE A 70 12.98 2.43 -3.82
C ILE A 70 13.57 2.15 -5.21
N ILE A 71 14.83 2.53 -5.46
CA ILE A 71 15.44 2.49 -6.80
C ILE A 71 15.43 1.07 -7.40
N ASN A 72 15.69 0.06 -6.59
CA ASN A 72 15.67 -1.34 -7.03
C ASN A 72 14.26 -1.75 -7.47
N SER A 73 13.21 -1.32 -6.75
CA SER A 73 11.82 -1.60 -7.14
C SER A 73 11.46 -0.91 -8.44
N LEU A 74 11.87 0.35 -8.63
CA LEU A 74 11.65 1.07 -9.89
C LEU A 74 12.33 0.38 -11.08
N GLN A 75 13.57 -0.11 -10.91
CA GLN A 75 14.27 -0.88 -11.95
C GLN A 75 13.58 -2.21 -12.27
N GLN A 76 12.93 -2.86 -11.29
CA GLN A 76 12.14 -4.07 -11.58
C GLN A 76 10.84 -3.73 -12.31
N LEU A 77 10.19 -2.62 -11.97
CA LEU A 77 8.99 -2.15 -12.67
C LEU A 77 9.27 -1.80 -14.12
N GLU A 78 10.40 -1.12 -14.38
CA GLU A 78 10.87 -0.85 -15.74
C GLU A 78 11.01 -2.14 -16.57
N LYS A 79 11.61 -3.19 -16.00
CA LYS A 79 11.72 -4.51 -16.66
C LYS A 79 10.37 -5.17 -16.93
N LYS A 80 9.39 -4.96 -16.02
CA LYS A 80 8.01 -5.42 -16.17
C LYS A 80 7.19 -4.55 -17.13
N LYS A 81 7.72 -3.41 -17.59
CA LYS A 81 7.03 -2.39 -18.40
C LYS A 81 5.79 -1.82 -17.69
N VAL A 82 5.92 -1.61 -16.38
CA VAL A 82 4.98 -0.87 -15.52
C VAL A 82 5.42 0.59 -15.44
#